data_AF-A0A2V8BRQ1-F1
#
_entry.id   AF-A0A2V8BRQ1-F1
#
_cell.length_a   1.000
_cell.length_b   1.000
_cell.length_c   1.000
_cell.angle_alpha   90.00
_cell.angle_beta   90.00
_cell.angle_gamma   90.00
#
_symmetry.space_group_name_H-M   'P 1'
#
loop_
_entity.id
_entity.type
_entity.pdbx_description
1 polymer ?
#
loop_
_entity_poly.entity_id
_entity_poly.type
_entity_poly.pdbx_seq_one_letter_code
_entity_poly.pdbx_strand_id
1 'polypeptide(L)'
;MAQAYLAPDPALPQRDLLLDSPSVTAHLSRLLGNGKPSAIDRCERLRVNYQIGKSLRVLYRIGISGATLMVAARGFRNGCGAEEYRLAAPVAVSCGPTRPLLHDPELDTVFWTFPNDRQLVHLRAVSTPAPELRSLVPRWSASRLIRYAPEKSATLACLDDAGGILAYAKVGASPQVERDFQRYEALGRALPSSDPHLRLPRAIAYSDHHRTLVLEPVPG
;
A
#
# COMPACT_ATOMS: atom_id res chain seq x y z
N MET A 1 -15.90 8.12 26.05
CA MET A 1 -15.14 6.87 26.30
C MET A 1 -13.68 7.25 26.50
N ALA A 2 -13.05 6.83 27.59
CA ALA A 2 -11.67 7.18 27.89
C ALA A 2 -10.73 6.55 26.85
N GLN A 3 -10.01 7.38 26.11
CA GLN A 3 -8.97 6.95 25.19
C GLN A 3 -7.80 6.45 26.03
N ALA A 4 -7.56 5.14 26.03
CA ALA A 4 -6.39 4.57 26.69
C ALA A 4 -5.13 5.04 25.94
N TYR A 5 -4.44 6.03 26.50
CA TYR A 5 -3.19 6.51 25.94
C TYR A 5 -2.10 5.45 26.12
N LEU A 6 -1.46 5.08 25.01
CA LEU A 6 -0.25 4.28 25.04
C LEU A 6 0.85 5.08 25.77
N ALA A 7 1.77 4.40 26.46
CA ALA A 7 2.91 5.07 27.08
C ALA A 7 3.64 5.96 26.05
N PRO A 8 4.06 7.19 26.39
CA PRO A 8 4.71 8.09 25.44
C PRO A 8 5.91 7.42 24.74
N ASP A 9 6.07 7.68 23.44
CA ASP A 9 7.24 7.25 22.66
C ASP A 9 8.05 8.49 22.29
N PRO A 10 9.14 8.81 23.02
CA PRO A 10 9.95 10.00 22.73
C PRO A 10 10.52 10.01 21.31
N ALA A 11 10.69 8.84 20.70
CA ALA A 11 11.20 8.73 19.35
C ALA A 11 10.11 8.90 18.28
N LEU A 12 8.82 8.89 18.65
CA LEU A 12 7.67 9.13 17.79
C LEU A 12 6.58 9.88 18.57
N PRO A 13 6.82 11.14 18.96
CA PRO A 13 5.89 11.93 19.78
C PRO A 13 4.52 12.11 19.11
N GLN A 14 4.48 12.10 17.77
CA GLN A 14 3.27 12.21 16.97
C GLN A 14 2.44 10.92 16.88
N ARG A 15 2.88 9.82 17.50
CA ARG A 15 2.26 8.49 17.34
C ARG A 15 0.76 8.52 17.57
N ASP A 16 0.33 9.10 18.68
CA ASP A 16 -1.08 9.04 19.07
C ASP A 16 -1.96 9.88 18.13
N LEU A 17 -1.43 10.99 17.59
CA LEU A 17 -2.08 11.77 16.54
C LEU A 17 -2.23 10.97 15.25
N LEU A 18 -1.19 10.23 14.84
CA LEU A 18 -1.27 9.29 13.71
C LEU A 18 -2.10 8.02 14.00
N LEU A 19 -2.53 7.80 15.24
CA LEU A 19 -3.48 6.75 15.58
C LEU A 19 -4.90 7.31 15.75
N ASP A 20 -5.07 8.61 15.69
CA ASP A 20 -6.36 9.27 15.84
C ASP A 20 -6.89 9.73 14.48
N SER A 21 -7.92 9.05 13.96
CA SER A 21 -8.49 9.37 12.64
C SER A 21 -9.02 10.81 12.53
N PRO A 22 -9.69 11.39 13.55
CA PRO A 22 -10.04 12.81 13.55
C PRO A 22 -8.82 13.74 13.41
N SER A 23 -7.76 13.52 14.19
CA SER A 23 -6.52 14.30 14.10
C SER A 23 -5.92 14.22 12.69
N VAL A 24 -5.74 13.01 12.15
CA VAL A 24 -5.20 12.81 10.79
C VAL A 24 -6.06 13.50 9.74
N THR A 25 -7.39 13.49 9.90
CA THR A 25 -8.32 14.17 8.98
C THR A 25 -8.08 15.67 8.97
N ALA A 26 -7.97 16.29 10.14
CA ALA A 26 -7.70 17.74 10.25
C ALA A 26 -6.36 18.12 9.57
N HIS A 27 -5.31 17.35 9.83
CA HIS A 27 -4.00 17.55 9.21
C HIS A 27 -4.06 17.39 7.68
N LEU A 28 -4.66 16.32 7.16
CA LEU A 28 -4.76 16.09 5.71
C LEU A 28 -5.66 17.10 5.01
N SER A 29 -6.78 17.53 5.61
CA SER A 29 -7.64 18.58 5.07
C SER A 29 -6.90 19.90 4.90
N ARG A 30 -6.00 20.26 5.84
CA ARG A 30 -5.14 21.44 5.75
C ARG A 30 -4.11 21.33 4.64
N LEU A 31 -3.45 20.16 4.53
CA LEU A 31 -2.38 19.92 3.56
C LEU A 31 -2.90 19.83 2.11
N LEU A 32 -4.07 19.23 1.92
CA LEU A 32 -4.65 19.04 0.58
C LEU A 32 -5.21 20.33 -0.01
N GLY A 33 -5.79 21.22 0.81
CA GLY A 33 -6.45 22.41 0.31
C GLY A 33 -5.61 23.69 0.30
N ASN A 34 -4.28 23.58 0.29
CA ASN A 34 -3.35 24.71 0.19
C ASN A 34 -3.61 25.83 1.22
N GLY A 35 -3.96 25.46 2.46
CA GLY A 35 -4.28 26.41 3.53
C GLY A 35 -5.77 26.76 3.68
N LYS A 36 -6.65 26.31 2.77
CA LYS A 36 -8.11 26.24 3.01
C LYS A 36 -8.50 24.77 3.20
N PRO A 37 -9.33 24.39 4.18
CA PRO A 37 -9.67 22.99 4.37
C PRO A 37 -10.34 22.38 3.13
N SER A 38 -9.76 21.32 2.57
CA SER A 38 -10.50 20.44 1.65
C SER A 38 -11.41 19.53 2.47
N ALA A 39 -12.66 19.38 2.03
CA ALA A 39 -13.61 18.48 2.67
C ALA A 39 -13.15 17.03 2.47
N ILE A 40 -12.65 16.43 3.55
CA ILE A 40 -12.48 14.98 3.65
C ILE A 40 -13.77 14.46 4.26
N ASP A 41 -14.56 13.77 3.46
CA ASP A 41 -15.88 13.27 3.87
C ASP A 41 -15.76 12.07 4.82
N ARG A 42 -14.66 11.32 4.71
CA ARG A 42 -14.39 10.12 5.50
C ARG A 42 -12.90 9.85 5.63
N CYS A 43 -12.45 9.45 6.82
CA CYS A 43 -11.10 8.97 7.05
C CYS A 43 -11.16 7.72 7.94
N GLU A 44 -10.75 6.58 7.39
CA GLU A 44 -10.75 5.30 8.08
C GLU A 44 -9.33 4.77 8.17
N ARG A 45 -8.86 4.45 9.38
CA ARG A 45 -7.58 3.78 9.59
C ARG A 45 -7.74 2.28 9.38
N LEU A 46 -7.06 1.73 8.37
CA LEU A 46 -7.17 0.33 7.97
C LEU A 46 -6.08 -0.56 8.53
N ARG A 47 -4.86 -0.04 8.67
CA ARG A 47 -3.70 -0.82 9.12
C ARG A 47 -2.74 0.05 9.89
N VAL A 48 -2.19 -0.52 10.97
CA VAL A 48 -1.08 0.06 11.73
C VAL A 48 0.05 -0.96 11.78
N ASN A 49 1.28 -0.49 11.54
CA ASN A 49 2.49 -1.21 11.90
C ASN A 49 3.33 -0.29 12.77
N TYR A 50 3.34 -0.57 14.07
CA TYR A 50 4.08 0.19 15.06
C TYR A 50 5.18 -0.67 15.66
N GLN A 51 6.40 -0.14 15.67
CA GLN A 51 7.55 -0.68 16.36
C GLN A 51 8.01 0.39 17.34
N ILE A 52 7.80 0.14 18.63
CA ILE A 52 8.14 1.07 19.72
C ILE A 52 9.58 1.53 19.58
N GLY A 53 9.80 2.84 19.69
CA GLY A 53 11.15 3.40 19.62
C GLY A 53 11.81 3.19 18.26
N LYS A 54 11.11 2.69 17.22
CA LYS A 54 11.66 2.54 15.84
C LYS A 54 10.83 3.16 14.73
N SER A 55 9.56 2.80 14.59
CA SER A 55 8.77 3.32 13.48
C SER A 55 7.27 3.16 13.59
N LEU A 56 6.53 4.05 12.93
CA LEU A 56 5.08 3.96 12.75
C LEU A 56 4.72 4.07 11.27
N ARG A 57 3.97 3.10 10.76
CA ARG A 57 3.34 3.12 9.44
C ARG A 57 1.85 2.96 9.61
N VAL A 58 1.07 3.79 8.95
CA VAL A 58 -0.39 3.74 9.01
C VAL A 58 -0.94 3.77 7.60
N LEU A 59 -1.97 2.98 7.33
CA LEU A 59 -2.72 3.03 6.09
C LEU A 59 -4.11 3.56 6.38
N TYR A 60 -4.49 4.62 5.66
CA TYR A 60 -5.82 5.20 5.69
C TYR A 60 -6.56 4.97 4.39
N ARG A 61 -7.88 4.90 4.49
CA ARG A 61 -8.82 5.09 3.39
C ARG A 61 -9.51 6.43 3.58
N ILE A 62 -9.42 7.28 2.56
CA ILE A 62 -9.90 8.66 2.62
C ILE A 62 -10.94 8.87 1.53
N GLY A 63 -12.08 9.45 1.89
CA GLY A 63 -13.09 9.95 0.96
C GLY A 63 -12.88 11.44 0.71
N ILE A 64 -12.73 11.83 -0.56
CA ILE A 64 -12.61 13.25 -0.96
C ILE A 64 -13.34 13.47 -2.27
N SER A 65 -14.30 14.41 -2.30
CA SER A 65 -15.08 14.75 -3.49
C SER A 65 -15.69 13.53 -4.20
N GLY A 66 -16.21 12.58 -3.41
CA GLY A 66 -16.77 11.31 -3.92
C GLY A 66 -15.75 10.25 -4.34
N ALA A 67 -14.44 10.56 -4.38
CA ALA A 67 -13.38 9.59 -4.66
C ALA A 67 -12.90 8.91 -3.36
N THR A 68 -12.54 7.64 -3.45
CA THR A 68 -11.88 6.91 -2.36
C THR A 68 -10.40 6.71 -2.66
N LEU A 69 -9.54 7.13 -1.75
CA LEU A 69 -8.08 7.08 -1.87
C LEU A 69 -7.47 6.24 -0.75
N MET A 70 -6.36 5.58 -1.06
CA MET A 70 -5.54 4.88 -0.09
C MET A 70 -4.30 5.73 0.18
N VAL A 71 -4.08 6.10 1.44
CA VAL A 71 -2.97 6.96 1.83
C VAL A 71 -2.12 6.27 2.88
N ALA A 72 -0.86 5.99 2.53
CA ALA A 72 0.13 5.46 3.45
C ALA A 72 0.85 6.61 4.16
N ALA A 73 0.93 6.55 5.49
CA ALA A 73 1.66 7.51 6.31
C ALA A 73 2.86 6.84 6.97
N ARG A 74 3.98 7.57 7.03
CA ARG A 74 5.18 7.18 7.76
C ARG A 74 5.58 8.32 8.70
N GLY A 75 5.57 8.05 9.99
CA GLY A 75 6.15 8.95 10.99
C GLY A 75 7.68 8.85 10.95
N PHE A 76 8.34 10.00 10.85
CA PHE A 76 9.79 10.17 10.93
C PHE A 76 10.19 10.81 12.26
N ARG A 77 11.49 11.08 12.39
CA ARG A 77 12.13 11.61 13.60
C ARG A 77 13.04 12.75 13.22
N ASN A 78 13.20 13.69 14.14
CA ASN A 78 14.24 14.71 14.05
C ASN A 78 14.24 15.48 12.72
N GLY A 79 13.07 15.64 12.08
CA GLY A 79 12.93 16.35 10.80
C GLY A 79 13.28 15.54 9.56
N CYS A 80 13.59 14.24 9.69
CA CYS A 80 13.92 13.39 8.55
C CYS A 80 12.78 13.26 7.54
N GLY A 81 11.53 13.55 7.92
CA GLY A 81 10.38 13.56 7.00
C GLY A 81 10.53 14.60 5.89
N ALA A 82 11.14 15.76 6.17
CA ALA A 82 11.37 16.80 5.18
C ALA A 82 12.38 16.37 4.11
N GLU A 83 13.44 15.66 4.52
CA GLU A 83 14.42 15.10 3.60
C GLU A 83 13.80 13.98 2.75
N GLU A 84 13.06 13.06 3.38
CA GLU A 84 12.36 12.00 2.65
C GLU A 84 11.38 12.57 1.61
N TYR A 85 10.60 13.58 2.00
CA TYR A 85 9.68 14.25 1.07
C TYR A 85 10.42 14.84 -0.13
N ARG A 86 11.57 15.50 0.11
CA ARG A 86 12.39 16.10 -0.96
C ARG A 86 12.94 15.05 -1.93
N LEU A 87 13.33 13.88 -1.42
CA LEU A 87 13.83 12.77 -2.22
C LEU A 87 12.71 12.06 -3.00
N ALA A 88 11.53 11.92 -2.41
CA ALA A 88 10.40 11.20 -3.01
C ALA A 88 9.59 12.06 -3.99
N ALA A 89 9.52 13.38 -3.80
CA ALA A 89 8.69 14.27 -4.63
C ALA A 89 9.00 14.21 -6.14
N PRO A 90 10.27 14.18 -6.60
CA PRO A 90 10.59 14.16 -8.04
C PRO A 90 10.15 12.89 -8.77
N VAL A 91 10.03 11.78 -8.05
CA VAL A 91 9.65 10.47 -8.62
C VAL A 91 8.19 10.10 -8.35
N ALA A 92 7.47 10.92 -7.58
CA ALA A 92 6.07 10.72 -7.29
C ALA A 92 5.22 10.90 -8.56
N VAL A 93 4.24 10.02 -8.75
CA VAL A 93 3.40 9.98 -9.95
C VAL A 93 2.00 10.46 -9.62
N SER A 94 1.42 11.25 -10.52
CA SER A 94 0.05 11.74 -10.38
C SER A 94 -0.93 10.57 -10.22
N CYS A 95 -1.86 10.70 -9.27
CA CYS A 95 -2.77 9.64 -8.84
C CYS A 95 -4.22 10.13 -8.72
N GLY A 96 -4.65 10.96 -9.68
CA GLY A 96 -5.99 11.52 -9.74
C GLY A 96 -6.05 12.97 -9.25
N PRO A 97 -7.13 13.40 -8.57
CA PRO A 97 -7.35 14.82 -8.25
C PRO A 97 -6.53 15.34 -7.06
N THR A 98 -5.70 14.48 -6.44
CA THR A 98 -4.97 14.83 -5.21
C THR A 98 -3.47 14.81 -5.42
N ARG A 99 -2.75 15.46 -4.49
CA ARG A 99 -1.29 15.43 -4.47
C ARG A 99 -0.81 13.99 -4.24
N PRO A 100 0.19 13.51 -4.99
CA PRO A 100 0.71 12.16 -4.85
C PRO A 100 1.51 11.94 -3.58
N LEU A 101 2.04 13.03 -3.03
CA LEU A 101 2.88 13.07 -1.85
C LEU A 101 2.56 14.33 -1.04
N LEU A 102 2.50 14.20 0.28
CA LEU A 102 2.36 15.32 1.22
C LEU A 102 3.39 15.15 2.34
N HIS A 103 3.86 16.26 2.88
CA HIS A 103 4.66 16.29 4.09
C HIS A 103 3.97 17.19 5.12
N ASP A 104 3.80 16.66 6.33
CA ASP A 104 3.36 17.42 7.48
C ASP A 104 4.56 17.69 8.40
N PRO A 105 5.07 18.93 8.44
CA PRO A 105 6.20 19.27 9.30
C PRO A 105 5.86 19.21 10.79
N GLU A 106 4.58 19.40 11.17
CA GLU A 106 4.16 19.36 12.59
C GLU A 106 4.23 17.93 13.13
N LEU A 107 3.95 16.94 12.28
CA LEU A 107 3.99 15.53 12.63
C LEU A 107 5.29 14.84 12.17
N ASP A 108 6.22 15.55 11.53
CA ASP A 108 7.38 14.99 10.81
C ASP A 108 6.98 13.72 10.03
N THR A 109 5.91 13.83 9.24
CA THR A 109 5.24 12.68 8.61
C THR A 109 5.08 12.92 7.12
N VAL A 110 5.41 11.91 6.34
CA VAL A 110 5.15 11.91 4.89
C VAL A 110 3.98 10.99 4.60
N PHE A 111 3.09 11.45 3.72
CA PHE A 111 1.92 10.72 3.25
C PHE A 111 2.05 10.45 1.76
N TRP A 112 1.95 9.20 1.35
CA TRP A 112 1.94 8.76 -0.04
C TRP A 112 0.54 8.32 -0.44
N THR A 113 0.00 8.94 -1.47
CA THR A 113 -1.26 8.52 -2.08
C THR A 113 -0.97 7.39 -3.07
N PHE A 114 -1.68 6.26 -2.93
CA PHE A 114 -1.55 5.12 -3.83
C PHE A 114 -1.68 5.55 -5.31
N PRO A 115 -0.82 5.07 -6.23
CA PRO A 115 0.11 3.94 -6.08
C PRO A 115 1.51 4.32 -5.63
N ASN A 116 1.73 5.53 -5.13
CA ASN A 116 3.02 5.92 -4.58
C ASN A 116 3.28 5.17 -3.27
N ASP A 117 4.48 4.60 -3.13
CA ASP A 117 4.96 3.97 -1.91
C ASP A 117 6.49 4.03 -1.92
N ARG A 118 7.06 4.33 -0.76
CA ARG A 118 8.51 4.55 -0.57
C ARG A 118 9.37 3.33 -0.88
N GLN A 119 8.85 2.11 -0.67
CA GLN A 119 9.62 0.87 -0.80
C GLN A 119 9.03 -0.08 -1.85
N LEU A 120 7.78 0.10 -2.26
CA LEU A 120 7.18 -0.67 -3.36
C LEU A 120 7.40 0.02 -4.71
N VAL A 121 8.67 0.09 -5.13
CA VAL A 121 9.12 0.82 -6.34
C VAL A 121 8.36 0.39 -7.61
N HIS A 122 7.96 -0.88 -7.71
CA HIS A 122 7.23 -1.42 -8.86
C HIS A 122 5.71 -1.42 -8.69
N LEU A 123 5.16 -0.85 -7.62
CA LEU A 123 3.72 -0.84 -7.36
C LEU A 123 2.93 -0.22 -8.52
N ARG A 124 3.47 0.85 -9.12
CA ARG A 124 2.87 1.49 -10.29
C ARG A 124 2.74 0.54 -11.49
N ALA A 125 3.79 -0.24 -11.76
CA ALA A 125 3.79 -1.20 -12.87
C ALA A 125 2.72 -2.28 -12.71
N VAL A 126 2.31 -2.57 -11.46
CA VAL A 126 1.24 -3.53 -11.16
C VAL A 126 -0.13 -2.84 -11.10
N SER A 127 -0.22 -1.61 -10.58
CA SER A 127 -1.49 -0.85 -10.52
C SER A 127 -1.97 -0.41 -11.90
N THR A 128 -1.03 -0.11 -12.79
CA THR A 128 -1.26 0.15 -14.21
C THR A 128 -0.40 -0.85 -14.96
N PRO A 129 -0.97 -2.01 -15.37
CA PRO A 129 -0.19 -3.17 -15.74
C PRO A 129 0.79 -2.87 -16.87
N ALA A 130 2.09 -2.96 -16.56
CA ALA A 130 3.18 -2.78 -17.49
C ALA A 130 3.19 -3.90 -18.56
N PRO A 131 3.69 -3.64 -19.79
CA PRO A 131 3.71 -4.64 -20.87
C PRO A 131 4.33 -5.98 -20.47
N GLU A 132 5.42 -5.96 -19.70
CA GLU A 132 6.15 -7.14 -19.23
C GLU A 132 5.35 -7.96 -18.21
N LEU A 133 4.44 -7.34 -17.47
CA LEU A 133 3.52 -8.04 -16.58
C LEU A 133 2.28 -8.56 -17.32
N ARG A 134 1.84 -7.86 -18.37
CA ARG A 134 0.75 -8.32 -19.25
C ARG A 134 1.13 -9.57 -20.06
N SER A 135 2.41 -9.76 -20.38
CA SER A 135 2.87 -11.00 -21.02
C SER A 135 2.77 -12.21 -20.09
N LEU A 136 2.88 -12.01 -18.77
CA LEU A 136 2.71 -13.07 -17.76
C LEU A 136 1.24 -13.40 -17.49
N VAL A 137 0.34 -12.43 -17.66
CA VAL A 137 -1.11 -12.61 -17.51
C VAL A 137 -1.83 -12.05 -18.73
N PRO A 138 -2.03 -12.87 -19.78
CA PRO A 138 -2.72 -12.44 -20.99
C PRO A 138 -4.12 -11.89 -20.69
N ARG A 139 -4.49 -10.81 -21.37
CA ARG A 139 -5.76 -10.04 -21.19
C ARG A 139 -5.83 -9.19 -19.93
N TRP A 140 -4.75 -9.06 -19.15
CA TRP A 140 -4.74 -8.14 -18.02
C TRP A 140 -4.79 -6.68 -18.50
N SER A 141 -5.94 -6.03 -18.29
CA SER A 141 -6.19 -4.65 -18.72
C SER A 141 -6.25 -3.66 -17.57
N ALA A 142 -6.76 -4.07 -16.41
CA ALA A 142 -6.88 -3.22 -15.22
C ALA A 142 -6.47 -3.94 -13.94
N SER A 143 -6.21 -3.18 -12.89
CA SER A 143 -5.87 -3.73 -11.58
C SER A 143 -6.74 -3.16 -10.49
N ARG A 144 -7.18 -4.01 -9.55
CA ARG A 144 -7.91 -3.58 -8.36
C ARG A 144 -7.13 -3.94 -7.11
N LEU A 145 -6.87 -2.96 -6.25
CA LEU A 145 -6.17 -3.19 -4.99
C LEU A 145 -7.02 -4.05 -4.04
N ILE A 146 -6.45 -5.15 -3.55
CA ILE A 146 -7.10 -6.11 -2.65
C ILE A 146 -6.54 -5.99 -1.22
N ARG A 147 -5.21 -5.91 -1.11
CA ARG A 147 -4.52 -5.76 0.17
C ARG A 147 -3.31 -4.85 0.02
N TYR A 148 -3.08 -4.01 1.02
CA TYR A 148 -1.94 -3.12 1.03
C TYR A 148 -1.32 -3.07 2.43
N ALA A 149 -0.03 -3.38 2.50
CA ALA A 149 0.82 -3.21 3.66
C ALA A 149 1.94 -2.23 3.26
N PRO A 150 1.82 -0.94 3.64
CA PRO A 150 2.78 0.08 3.25
C PRO A 150 4.22 -0.35 3.48
N GLU A 151 5.07 -0.04 2.50
CA GLU A 151 6.49 -0.34 2.46
C GLU A 151 6.87 -1.84 2.58
N LYS A 152 5.90 -2.75 2.48
CA LYS A 152 6.14 -4.20 2.57
C LYS A 152 5.64 -4.96 1.35
N SER A 153 4.34 -4.84 1.06
CA SER A 153 3.72 -5.52 -0.07
C SER A 153 2.34 -4.97 -0.41
N ALA A 154 1.93 -5.10 -1.66
CA ALA A 154 0.56 -4.93 -2.09
C ALA A 154 0.10 -6.13 -2.92
N THR A 155 -1.18 -6.46 -2.84
CA THR A 155 -1.83 -7.49 -3.65
C THR A 155 -2.95 -6.84 -4.44
N LEU A 156 -2.95 -7.05 -5.75
CA LEU A 156 -3.91 -6.52 -6.69
C LEU A 156 -4.54 -7.69 -7.45
N ALA A 157 -5.85 -7.61 -7.70
CA ALA A 157 -6.51 -8.46 -8.67
C ALA A 157 -6.16 -7.96 -10.07
N CYS A 158 -5.70 -8.86 -10.93
CA CYS A 158 -5.51 -8.64 -12.36
C CYS A 158 -6.87 -8.83 -13.04
N LEU A 159 -7.41 -7.79 -13.68
CA LEU A 159 -8.73 -7.81 -14.29
C LEU A 159 -8.63 -7.84 -15.81
N ASP A 160 -9.56 -8.53 -16.45
CA ASP A 160 -9.83 -8.38 -17.88
C ASP A 160 -10.75 -7.18 -18.18
N ASP A 161 -11.04 -6.96 -19.47
CA ASP A 161 -11.89 -5.86 -19.93
C ASP A 161 -13.35 -5.96 -19.45
N ALA A 162 -13.80 -7.15 -19.06
CA ALA A 162 -15.12 -7.37 -18.47
C ALA A 162 -15.12 -7.22 -16.94
N GLY A 163 -13.96 -6.95 -16.33
CA GLY A 163 -13.78 -6.86 -14.87
C GLY A 163 -13.65 -8.22 -14.18
N GLY A 164 -13.51 -9.32 -14.94
CA GLY A 164 -13.25 -10.66 -14.45
C GLY A 164 -11.85 -10.79 -13.87
N ILE A 165 -11.71 -11.52 -12.75
CA ILE A 165 -10.41 -11.73 -12.10
C ILE A 165 -9.65 -12.84 -12.84
N LEU A 166 -8.51 -12.48 -13.44
CA LEU A 166 -7.61 -13.40 -14.13
C LEU A 166 -6.59 -14.03 -13.18
N ALA A 167 -6.09 -13.24 -12.22
CA ALA A 167 -5.03 -13.61 -11.29
C ALA A 167 -4.95 -12.62 -10.12
N TYR A 168 -4.11 -12.92 -9.14
CA TYR A 168 -3.68 -11.97 -8.12
C TYR A 168 -2.18 -11.71 -8.23
N ALA A 169 -1.81 -10.45 -8.44
CA ALA A 169 -0.42 -9.99 -8.44
C ALA A 169 -0.04 -9.45 -7.06
N LYS A 170 0.99 -10.04 -6.44
CA LYS A 170 1.60 -9.60 -5.19
C LYS A 170 2.97 -8.99 -5.45
N VAL A 171 3.09 -7.68 -5.24
CA VAL A 171 4.35 -6.92 -5.33
C VAL A 171 4.93 -6.69 -3.94
N GLY A 172 6.25 -6.64 -3.81
CA GLY A 172 6.91 -6.45 -2.52
C GLY A 172 8.19 -5.63 -2.57
N ALA A 173 8.57 -5.11 -1.39
CA ALA A 173 9.73 -4.25 -1.21
C ALA A 173 11.05 -5.02 -1.11
N SER A 174 11.00 -6.31 -0.74
CA SER A 174 12.15 -7.16 -0.44
C SER A 174 12.10 -8.45 -1.26
N PRO A 175 13.18 -9.27 -1.26
CA PRO A 175 13.18 -10.60 -1.88
C PRO A 175 12.20 -11.59 -1.23
N GLN A 176 11.37 -11.14 -0.27
CA GLN A 176 10.33 -11.96 0.33
C GLN A 176 9.33 -12.49 -0.71
N VAL A 177 9.04 -11.74 -1.77
CA VAL A 177 8.10 -12.19 -2.82
C VAL A 177 8.69 -13.32 -3.65
N GLU A 178 9.99 -13.29 -3.94
CA GLU A 178 10.71 -14.38 -4.57
C GLU A 178 10.68 -15.65 -3.69
N ARG A 179 10.96 -15.50 -2.39
CA ARG A 179 10.85 -16.62 -1.44
C ARG A 179 9.43 -17.16 -1.35
N ASP A 180 8.42 -16.29 -1.43
CA ASP A 180 7.02 -16.72 -1.46
C ASP A 180 6.73 -17.52 -2.75
N PHE A 181 7.26 -17.10 -3.90
CA PHE A 181 7.15 -17.87 -5.16
C PHE A 181 7.76 -19.26 -5.02
N GLN A 182 9.01 -19.35 -4.52
CA GLN A 182 9.69 -20.63 -4.31
C GLN A 182 8.92 -21.56 -3.36
N ARG A 183 8.26 -21.00 -2.33
CA ARG A 183 7.39 -21.77 -1.44
C ARG A 183 6.13 -22.29 -2.13
N TYR A 184 5.46 -21.46 -2.94
CA TYR A 184 4.31 -21.93 -3.72
C TYR A 184 4.69 -23.03 -4.70
N GLU A 185 5.83 -22.90 -5.36
CA GLU A 185 6.41 -23.93 -6.24
C GLU A 185 6.69 -25.25 -5.48
N ALA A 186 7.32 -25.15 -4.31
CA ALA A 186 7.60 -26.33 -3.50
C ALA A 186 6.33 -27.00 -2.98
N LEU A 187 5.36 -26.21 -2.50
CA LEU A 187 4.08 -26.71 -2.02
C LEU A 187 3.24 -27.34 -3.13
N GLY A 188 3.23 -26.74 -4.32
CA GLY A 188 2.53 -27.28 -5.50
C GLY A 188 3.10 -28.61 -5.98
N ARG A 189 4.38 -28.90 -5.70
CA ARG A 189 4.98 -30.23 -5.94
C ARG A 189 4.64 -31.24 -4.84
N ALA A 190 4.47 -30.78 -3.61
CA ALA A 190 4.23 -31.64 -2.46
C ALA A 190 2.74 -32.02 -2.29
N LEU A 191 1.82 -31.17 -2.75
CA LEU A 191 0.38 -31.34 -2.59
C LEU A 191 -0.29 -31.53 -3.96
N PRO A 192 -0.99 -32.65 -4.20
CA PRO A 192 -1.77 -32.84 -5.42
C PRO A 192 -2.81 -31.73 -5.57
N SER A 193 -3.04 -31.24 -6.80
CA SER A 193 -4.09 -30.26 -7.08
C SER A 193 -5.51 -30.76 -6.78
N SER A 194 -5.67 -32.09 -6.65
CA SER A 194 -6.91 -32.77 -6.29
C SER A 194 -7.01 -33.13 -4.82
N ASP A 195 -6.16 -32.56 -3.95
CA ASP A 195 -6.26 -32.81 -2.51
C ASP A 195 -7.64 -32.36 -1.98
N PRO A 196 -8.39 -33.25 -1.31
CA PRO A 196 -9.77 -32.97 -0.89
C PRO A 196 -9.85 -32.02 0.32
N HIS A 197 -8.73 -31.76 1.00
CA HIS A 197 -8.69 -30.96 2.23
C HIS A 197 -8.04 -29.59 2.03
N LEU A 198 -7.14 -29.45 1.06
CA LEU A 198 -6.40 -28.21 0.87
C LEU A 198 -6.18 -27.88 -0.61
N ARG A 199 -6.84 -26.81 -1.08
CA ARG A 199 -6.54 -26.22 -2.38
C ARG A 199 -5.55 -25.07 -2.22
N LEU A 200 -4.38 -25.20 -2.85
CA LEU A 200 -3.41 -24.11 -2.93
C LEU A 200 -3.50 -23.39 -4.28
N PRO A 201 -3.42 -22.05 -4.30
CA PRO A 201 -3.26 -21.34 -5.55
C PRO A 201 -1.93 -21.74 -6.21
N ARG A 202 -1.99 -22.16 -7.47
CA ARG A 202 -0.81 -22.24 -8.33
C ARG A 202 -0.13 -20.87 -8.47
N ALA A 203 1.19 -20.85 -8.33
CA ALA A 203 1.99 -19.72 -8.77
C ALA A 203 2.11 -19.72 -10.30
N ILE A 204 1.54 -18.71 -10.94
CA ILE A 204 1.52 -18.58 -12.41
C ILE A 204 2.90 -18.14 -12.90
N ALA A 205 3.48 -17.13 -12.25
CA ALA A 205 4.74 -16.54 -12.65
C ALA A 205 5.37 -15.72 -11.52
N TYR A 206 6.67 -15.47 -11.64
CA TYR A 206 7.39 -14.46 -10.87
C TYR A 206 8.17 -13.56 -11.83
N SER A 207 8.00 -12.24 -11.68
CA SER A 207 8.81 -11.23 -12.35
C SER A 207 9.84 -10.70 -11.36
N ASP A 208 11.11 -11.00 -11.60
CA ASP A 208 12.21 -10.44 -10.79
C ASP A 208 12.34 -8.93 -11.00
N HIS A 209 12.26 -8.49 -12.27
CA HIS A 209 12.33 -7.07 -12.64
C HIS A 209 11.28 -6.21 -11.93
N HIS A 210 10.08 -6.75 -11.69
CA HIS A 210 9.00 -6.05 -10.98
C HIS A 210 8.79 -6.52 -9.54
N ARG A 211 9.60 -7.45 -9.03
CA ARG A 211 9.43 -8.11 -7.71
C ARG A 211 7.99 -8.52 -7.44
N THR A 212 7.38 -9.17 -8.43
CA THR A 212 5.93 -9.45 -8.46
C THR A 212 5.68 -10.93 -8.69
N LEU A 213 4.97 -11.55 -7.75
CA LEU A 213 4.44 -12.91 -7.82
C LEU A 213 3.00 -12.87 -8.35
N VAL A 214 2.69 -13.69 -9.33
CA VAL A 214 1.33 -13.87 -9.85
C VAL A 214 0.80 -15.22 -9.38
N LEU A 215 -0.39 -15.21 -8.77
CA LEU A 215 -1.09 -16.38 -8.26
C LEU A 215 -2.40 -16.57 -9.00
N GLU A 216 -2.81 -17.83 -9.18
CA GLU A 216 -4.15 -18.13 -9.69
C GLU A 216 -5.24 -17.64 -8.74
N PRO A 217 -6.42 -17.28 -9.28
CA PRO A 217 -7.57 -16.99 -8.45
C PRO A 217 -8.13 -18.29 -7.88
N VAL A 218 -8.28 -18.36 -6.56
CA VAL A 218 -8.98 -19.44 -5.87
C VAL A 218 -10.33 -18.90 -5.40
N PRO A 219 -11.45 -19.54 -5.78
CA PRO A 219 -12.76 -19.22 -5.22
C PRO A 219 -12.72 -19.40 -3.69
N GLY A 220 -13.20 -18.40 -2.98
CA GLY A 220 -13.39 -18.44 -1.52
C GLY A 220 -14.84 -18.71 -1.17
#